data_AF-A0A972GMA3-F1
#
_entry.id   AF-A0A972GMA3-F1
#
_cell.length_a   1.000
_cell.length_b   1.000
_cell.length_c   1.000
_cell.angle_alpha   90.00
_cell.angle_beta   90.00
_cell.angle_gamma   90.00
#
_symmetry.space_group_name_H-M   'P 1'
#
loop_
_entity.id
_entity.type
_entity.pdbx_description
1 polymer ?
#
loop_
_entity_poly.entity_id
_entity_poly.type
_entity_poly.pdbx_seq_one_letter_code
_entity_poly.pdbx_strand_id
1 'polypeptide(L)'
;MRIINKVFGLFIATMVFVATGISVSAQSSVSQEYMELYEKYDLISVSEVPDGIVPIVIESPEQLQKLLQNIGVQNNVIERQPFLPDIPTTDAQTIVQRQCTANAGLATFNTWADIVVDFVPGSSFRAINSANAWVGLTGVTLGFDLTSTYTNVYNRTSSIEIVGGGIIDVYLVIDGGIKIYSNPISCTINYALY
;
A
#
# COMPACT_ATOMS: atom_id res chain seq x y z
N MET A 1 40.18 -28.61 51.13
CA MET A 1 39.17 -27.77 50.45
C MET A 1 39.62 -27.64 48.99
N ARG A 2 39.23 -28.49 48.02
CA ARG A 2 37.94 -28.58 47.27
C ARG A 2 37.50 -27.16 46.79
N ILE A 3 37.40 -26.79 45.50
CA ILE A 3 36.72 -27.39 44.31
C ILE A 3 37.14 -26.56 43.05
N ILE A 4 37.72 -27.18 42.01
CA ILE A 4 37.16 -27.45 40.65
C ILE A 4 36.99 -26.24 39.69
N ASN A 5 37.75 -26.32 38.59
CA ASN A 5 37.63 -25.61 37.31
C ASN A 5 36.21 -25.51 36.77
N LYS A 6 35.81 -24.34 36.22
CA LYS A 6 34.85 -24.28 35.10
C LYS A 6 35.22 -23.17 34.12
N VAL A 7 35.78 -23.61 32.99
CA VAL A 7 35.87 -22.88 31.73
C VAL A 7 34.44 -22.69 31.20
N PHE A 8 34.02 -21.45 30.99
CA PHE A 8 32.75 -21.13 30.34
C PHE A 8 33.05 -20.73 28.89
N GLY A 9 33.01 -21.72 28.00
CA GLY A 9 33.02 -21.50 26.56
C GLY A 9 31.62 -21.11 26.09
N LEU A 10 31.46 -19.89 25.59
CA LEU A 10 30.24 -19.45 24.92
C LEU A 10 30.30 -19.92 23.47
N PHE A 11 29.53 -20.95 23.14
CA PHE A 11 29.35 -21.45 21.78
C PHE A 11 28.47 -20.47 20.98
N ILE A 12 29.03 -19.91 19.91
CA ILE A 12 28.30 -19.22 18.85
C ILE A 12 27.64 -20.29 17.99
N ALA A 13 26.31 -20.44 18.11
CA ALA A 13 25.53 -21.28 17.21
C ALA A 13 25.13 -20.45 15.97
N THR A 14 26.01 -20.42 14.97
CA THR A 14 25.69 -19.90 13.64
C THR A 14 24.82 -20.93 12.93
N MET A 15 23.50 -20.70 12.91
CA MET A 15 22.56 -21.54 12.18
C MET A 15 22.65 -21.16 10.69
N VAL A 16 23.51 -21.85 9.95
CA VAL A 16 23.54 -21.79 8.48
C VAL A 16 22.36 -22.63 7.98
N PHE A 17 21.29 -21.96 7.54
CA PHE A 17 20.22 -22.61 6.78
C PHE A 17 20.78 -22.97 5.41
N VAL A 18 21.25 -24.20 5.25
CA VAL A 18 21.51 -24.79 3.94
C VAL A 18 20.14 -25.03 3.30
N ALA A 19 19.78 -24.18 2.33
CA ALA A 19 18.63 -24.38 1.47
C ALA A 19 18.86 -25.61 0.60
N THR A 20 18.60 -26.80 1.14
CA THR A 20 18.44 -28.01 0.33
C THR A 20 17.14 -27.86 -0.44
N GLY A 21 17.25 -27.76 -1.77
CA GLY A 21 16.11 -27.73 -2.68
C GLY A 21 15.17 -28.91 -2.41
N ILE A 22 14.00 -28.60 -1.87
CA ILE A 22 12.92 -29.56 -1.71
C ILE A 22 12.12 -29.49 -3.01
N SER A 23 12.32 -30.47 -3.88
CA SER A 23 11.38 -30.73 -4.97
C SER A 23 10.11 -31.33 -4.35
N VAL A 24 9.21 -30.47 -3.90
CA VAL A 24 7.88 -30.87 -3.42
C VAL A 24 6.98 -31.04 -4.64
N SER A 25 6.98 -32.24 -5.21
CA SER A 25 5.86 -32.69 -6.03
C SER A 25 4.81 -33.33 -5.12
N ALA A 26 4.16 -32.51 -4.29
CA ALA A 26 2.93 -32.87 -3.59
C ALA A 26 1.78 -32.30 -4.40
N GLN A 27 1.17 -33.12 -5.26
CA GLN A 27 -0.17 -32.84 -5.76
C GLN A 27 -1.15 -33.03 -4.59
N SER A 28 -1.25 -32.04 -3.70
CA SER A 28 -2.42 -31.93 -2.85
C SER A 28 -3.61 -31.65 -3.76
N SER A 29 -4.68 -32.44 -3.62
CA SER A 29 -5.96 -32.09 -4.20
C SER A 29 -6.39 -30.77 -3.55
N VAL A 30 -6.26 -29.66 -4.27
CA VAL A 30 -6.76 -28.35 -3.83
C VAL A 30 -8.22 -28.53 -3.41
N SER A 31 -8.57 -28.05 -2.22
CA SER A 31 -9.93 -28.22 -1.71
C SER A 31 -10.94 -27.53 -2.63
N GLN A 32 -12.16 -28.07 -2.72
CA GLN A 32 -13.23 -27.47 -3.51
C GLN A 32 -13.51 -26.01 -3.08
N GLU A 33 -13.36 -25.72 -1.79
CA GLU A 33 -13.53 -24.37 -1.22
C GLU A 33 -12.51 -23.36 -1.76
N TYR A 34 -11.25 -23.76 -1.94
CA TYR A 34 -10.25 -22.88 -2.57
C TYR A 34 -10.60 -22.57 -4.02
N MET A 35 -11.08 -23.57 -4.77
CA MET A 35 -11.47 -23.38 -6.17
C MET A 35 -12.62 -22.39 -6.29
N GLU A 36 -13.62 -22.48 -5.42
CA GLU A 36 -14.72 -21.51 -5.36
C GLU A 36 -14.22 -20.08 -5.06
N LEU A 37 -13.24 -19.93 -4.16
CA LEU A 37 -12.63 -18.62 -3.87
C LEU A 37 -11.76 -18.10 -5.03
N TYR A 38 -11.04 -18.97 -5.73
CA TYR A 38 -10.25 -18.60 -6.89
C TYR A 38 -11.11 -18.01 -8.00
N GLU A 39 -12.22 -18.67 -8.31
CA GLU A 39 -13.18 -18.19 -9.32
C GLU A 39 -13.89 -16.92 -8.85
N LYS A 40 -14.31 -16.86 -7.58
CA LYS A 40 -15.06 -15.71 -7.06
C LYS A 40 -14.26 -14.41 -7.05
N TYR A 41 -12.96 -14.48 -6.82
CA TYR A 41 -12.09 -13.31 -6.69
C TYR A 41 -11.08 -13.19 -7.83
N ASP A 42 -11.28 -13.94 -8.92
CA ASP A 42 -10.42 -13.91 -10.11
C ASP A 42 -8.92 -14.10 -9.79
N LEU A 43 -8.58 -15.05 -8.91
CA LEU A 43 -7.17 -15.31 -8.57
C LEU A 43 -6.44 -15.98 -9.73
N ILE A 44 -5.35 -15.36 -10.16
CA ILE A 44 -4.54 -15.83 -11.28
C ILE A 44 -3.32 -16.58 -10.75
N SER A 45 -2.93 -17.67 -11.42
CA SER A 45 -1.68 -18.37 -11.08
C SER A 45 -0.50 -17.68 -11.75
N VAL A 46 0.57 -17.44 -11.00
CA VAL A 46 1.81 -16.88 -11.54
C VAL A 46 2.97 -17.82 -11.26
N SER A 47 3.98 -17.80 -12.12
CA SER A 47 5.15 -18.67 -12.01
C SER A 47 6.19 -18.16 -11.02
N GLU A 48 6.21 -16.86 -10.75
CA GLU A 48 7.22 -16.21 -9.91
C GLU A 48 6.64 -15.00 -9.18
N VAL A 49 7.26 -14.68 -8.03
CA VAL A 49 7.01 -13.46 -7.26
C VAL A 49 8.12 -12.46 -7.63
N PRO A 50 7.80 -11.18 -7.88
CA PRO A 50 8.81 -10.16 -8.15
C PRO A 50 9.85 -10.03 -7.02
N ASP A 51 11.06 -9.60 -7.38
CA ASP A 51 12.14 -9.37 -6.43
C ASP A 51 11.71 -8.38 -5.33
N GLY A 52 12.02 -8.73 -4.09
CA GLY A 52 11.72 -7.88 -2.91
C GLY A 52 10.31 -8.03 -2.36
N ILE A 53 9.42 -8.81 -3.00
CA ILE A 53 8.09 -9.11 -2.46
C ILE A 53 8.13 -10.43 -1.69
N VAL A 54 7.68 -10.40 -0.44
CA VAL A 54 7.51 -11.60 0.41
C VAL A 54 6.05 -12.03 0.36
N PRO A 55 5.69 -13.13 -0.32
CA PRO A 55 4.30 -13.51 -0.50
C PRO A 55 3.65 -13.97 0.81
N ILE A 56 2.34 -13.80 0.91
CA ILE A 56 1.56 -14.18 2.10
C ILE A 56 1.21 -15.66 2.02
N VAL A 57 1.61 -16.43 3.02
CA VAL A 57 1.24 -17.85 3.11
C VAL A 57 -0.18 -17.98 3.65
N ILE A 58 -1.01 -18.71 2.91
CA ILE A 58 -2.40 -19.00 3.27
C ILE A 58 -2.49 -20.47 3.65
N GLU A 59 -2.90 -20.71 4.89
CA GLU A 59 -3.00 -22.06 5.47
C GLU A 59 -4.42 -22.61 5.41
N SER A 60 -5.44 -21.76 5.25
CA SER A 60 -6.84 -22.19 5.15
C SER A 60 -7.71 -21.33 4.21
N PRO A 61 -8.80 -21.89 3.65
CA PRO A 61 -9.78 -21.15 2.86
C PRO A 61 -10.40 -19.97 3.62
N GLU A 62 -10.65 -20.11 4.93
CA GLU A 62 -11.21 -19.03 5.75
C GLU A 62 -10.24 -17.86 5.91
N GLN A 63 -8.93 -18.14 6.01
CA GLN A 63 -7.90 -17.11 6.04
C GLN A 63 -7.88 -16.33 4.72
N LEU A 64 -7.93 -17.06 3.58
CA LEU A 64 -8.00 -16.45 2.25
C LEU A 64 -9.22 -15.54 2.13
N GLN A 65 -10.40 -16.06 2.48
CA GLN A 65 -11.65 -15.32 2.38
C GLN A 65 -11.61 -14.04 3.21
N LYS A 66 -11.13 -14.11 4.46
CA LYS A 66 -11.01 -12.92 5.33
C LYS A 66 -10.05 -11.88 4.75
N LEU A 67 -8.91 -12.31 4.21
CA LEU A 67 -7.95 -11.41 3.58
C LEU A 67 -8.59 -10.69 2.39
N LEU A 68 -9.21 -11.44 1.47
CA LEU A 68 -9.82 -10.90 0.25
C LEU A 68 -11.02 -9.99 0.53
N GLN A 69 -11.83 -10.31 1.55
CA GLN A 69 -12.94 -9.45 1.98
C GLN A 69 -12.47 -8.10 2.51
N ASN A 70 -11.32 -8.05 3.18
CA ASN A 70 -10.75 -6.80 3.70
C ASN A 70 -10.14 -5.93 2.60
N ILE A 71 -9.69 -6.52 1.48
CA ILE A 71 -9.14 -5.78 0.34
C ILE A 71 -10.26 -5.30 -0.60
N GLY A 72 -11.32 -6.10 -0.78
CA GLY A 72 -12.39 -5.86 -1.76
C GLY A 72 -13.37 -4.73 -1.42
N VAL A 73 -13.21 -4.04 -0.28
CA VAL A 73 -14.22 -3.11 0.23
C VAL A 73 -13.55 -1.81 0.69
N GLN A 74 -13.38 -0.85 -0.23
CA GLN A 74 -13.76 0.58 -0.06
C GLN A 74 -13.03 1.52 -1.03
N ASN A 75 -13.78 2.09 -1.99
CA ASN A 75 -13.45 3.39 -2.59
C ASN A 75 -13.75 4.48 -1.55
N ASN A 76 -12.85 4.67 -0.59
CA ASN A 76 -12.99 5.76 0.37
C ASN A 76 -12.56 7.06 -0.30
N VAL A 77 -13.54 7.83 -0.75
CA VAL A 77 -13.38 9.25 -0.99
C VAL A 77 -13.31 9.92 0.39
N ILE A 78 -12.12 10.07 0.97
CA ILE A 78 -11.97 10.91 2.16
C ILE A 78 -11.92 12.36 1.67
N GLU A 79 -13.07 13.03 1.75
CA GLU A 79 -13.25 14.41 1.33
C GLU A 79 -13.10 15.42 2.48
N ARG A 80 -12.34 16.49 2.17
CA ARG A 80 -12.32 17.86 2.71
C ARG A 80 -12.47 18.05 4.23
N GLN A 81 -11.36 18.41 4.86
CA GLN A 81 -11.41 19.63 5.65
C GLN A 81 -10.76 20.77 4.86
N PRO A 82 -11.48 21.88 4.59
CA PRO A 82 -10.86 23.11 4.14
C PRO A 82 -9.98 23.62 5.29
N PHE A 83 -8.69 23.24 5.29
CA PHE A 83 -7.73 23.95 6.09
C PHE A 83 -7.39 25.23 5.32
N LEU A 84 -8.10 26.30 5.66
CA LEU A 84 -7.63 27.66 5.43
C LEU A 84 -6.47 27.87 6.41
N PRO A 85 -5.21 28.00 5.95
CA PRO A 85 -4.17 28.45 6.86
C PRO A 85 -4.58 29.83 7.38
N ASP A 86 -4.78 29.93 8.69
CA ASP A 86 -4.87 31.19 9.42
C ASP A 86 -3.48 31.82 9.40
N ILE A 87 -3.09 32.51 8.32
CA ILE A 87 -1.86 33.28 8.40
C ILE A 87 -1.93 34.58 7.57
N PRO A 88 -1.56 35.72 8.20
CA PRO A 88 -0.97 36.85 7.49
C PRO A 88 0.51 36.53 7.21
N THR A 89 0.84 35.86 6.09
CA THR A 89 2.24 35.64 5.72
C THR A 89 2.78 36.81 4.89
N THR A 90 4.00 37.23 5.20
CA THR A 90 4.80 38.17 4.41
C THR A 90 5.29 37.57 3.09
N ASP A 91 5.14 36.26 2.92
CA ASP A 91 5.65 35.49 1.79
C ASP A 91 4.61 35.40 0.66
N ALA A 92 5.08 35.54 -0.58
CA ALA A 92 4.23 35.51 -1.77
C ALA A 92 3.68 34.12 -2.14
N GLN A 93 4.11 33.06 -1.44
CA GLN A 93 3.78 31.67 -1.77
C GLN A 93 3.81 30.76 -0.54
N THR A 94 2.94 29.74 -0.51
CA THR A 94 2.97 28.65 0.45
C THR A 94 2.72 27.30 -0.22
N ILE A 95 3.16 26.22 0.43
CA ILE A 95 2.87 24.85 0.00
C ILE A 95 1.86 24.24 0.97
N VAL A 96 0.72 23.83 0.42
CA VAL A 96 -0.36 23.17 1.14
C VAL A 96 -0.28 21.68 0.86
N GLN A 97 0.10 20.91 1.88
CA GLN A 97 0.16 19.45 1.76
C GLN A 97 -1.23 18.84 1.98
N ARG A 98 -1.58 17.86 1.16
CA ARG A 98 -2.82 17.09 1.24
C ARG A 98 -2.54 15.62 1.01
N GLN A 99 -3.38 14.78 1.61
CA GLN A 99 -3.32 13.34 1.48
C GLN A 99 -4.74 12.79 1.44
N CYS A 100 -4.95 11.75 0.63
CA CYS A 100 -6.14 10.93 0.65
C CYS A 100 -5.72 9.46 0.79
N THR A 101 -6.46 8.69 1.58
CA THR A 101 -6.09 7.32 1.94
C THR A 101 -7.23 6.36 1.66
N ALA A 102 -6.92 5.20 1.09
CA ALA A 102 -7.85 4.11 0.88
C ALA A 102 -7.32 2.82 1.52
N ASN A 103 -8.23 2.00 2.07
CA ASN A 103 -7.86 0.74 2.70
C ASN A 103 -7.48 -0.28 1.62
N ALA A 104 -6.36 -0.98 1.82
CA ALA A 104 -5.82 -2.00 0.93
C ALA A 104 -5.62 -3.33 1.70
N GLY A 105 -6.57 -3.69 2.57
CA GLY A 105 -6.45 -4.80 3.50
C GLY A 105 -5.51 -4.48 4.67
N LEU A 106 -4.32 -5.09 4.66
CA LEU A 106 -3.27 -4.87 5.67
C LEU A 106 -2.38 -3.66 5.35
N ALA A 107 -2.40 -3.22 4.09
CA ALA A 107 -1.74 -2.02 3.63
C ALA A 107 -2.73 -0.84 3.58
N THR A 108 -2.19 0.36 3.41
CA THR A 108 -2.95 1.58 3.11
C THR A 108 -2.43 2.18 1.82
N PHE A 109 -3.32 2.40 0.86
CA PHE A 109 -3.01 3.19 -0.34
C PHE A 109 -3.15 4.66 -0.03
N ASN A 110 -2.21 5.46 -0.51
CA ASN A 110 -2.21 6.90 -0.31
C ASN A 110 -1.97 7.60 -1.64
N THR A 111 -2.68 8.71 -1.82
CA THR A 111 -2.29 9.78 -2.74
C THR A 111 -1.84 10.95 -1.89
N TRP A 112 -0.67 11.50 -2.18
CA TRP A 112 -0.16 12.73 -1.57
C TRP A 112 -0.08 13.81 -2.61
N ALA A 113 -0.23 15.06 -2.17
CA ALA A 113 -0.07 16.22 -3.02
C ALA A 113 0.52 17.41 -2.26
N ASP A 114 1.45 18.08 -2.92
CA ASP A 114 1.95 19.39 -2.54
C ASP A 114 1.33 20.43 -3.48
N ILE A 115 0.45 21.29 -2.94
CA ILE A 115 -0.28 22.32 -3.69
C ILE A 115 0.37 23.67 -3.42
N VAL A 116 0.86 24.31 -4.47
CA VAL A 116 1.49 25.63 -4.39
C VAL A 116 0.42 26.70 -4.53
N VAL A 117 0.27 27.51 -3.48
CA VAL A 117 -0.68 28.61 -3.41
C VAL A 117 0.07 29.93 -3.32
N ASP A 118 -0.19 30.82 -4.26
CA ASP A 118 0.37 32.16 -4.29
C ASP A 118 -0.55 33.14 -3.55
N PHE A 119 0.07 34.12 -2.88
CA PHE A 119 -0.59 35.19 -2.14
C PHE A 119 -0.13 36.54 -2.68
N VAL A 120 -1.05 37.50 -2.69
CA VAL A 120 -0.70 38.90 -2.88
C VAL A 120 -0.58 39.54 -1.49
N PRO A 121 0.62 39.99 -1.06
CA PRO A 121 0.81 40.61 0.25
C PRO A 121 -0.16 41.77 0.46
N GLY A 122 -0.87 41.77 1.60
CA GLY A 122 -1.86 42.80 1.93
C GLY A 122 -3.22 42.65 1.23
N SER A 123 -3.49 41.53 0.55
CA SER A 123 -4.76 41.22 -0.12
C SER A 123 -5.33 39.87 0.35
N SER A 124 -6.64 39.68 0.18
CA SER A 124 -7.32 38.38 0.34
C SER A 124 -7.24 37.50 -0.91
N PHE A 125 -6.64 38.00 -2.00
CA PHE A 125 -6.46 37.26 -3.24
C PHE A 125 -5.44 36.14 -3.06
N ARG A 126 -5.85 34.94 -3.48
CA ARG A 126 -5.07 33.71 -3.47
C ARG A 126 -5.26 33.02 -4.81
N ALA A 127 -4.24 32.36 -5.32
CA ALA A 127 -4.34 31.56 -6.54
C ALA A 127 -3.58 30.24 -6.39
N ILE A 128 -4.13 29.16 -6.95
CA ILE A 128 -3.42 27.89 -7.06
C ILE A 128 -2.52 27.97 -8.30
N ASN A 129 -1.21 27.90 -8.09
CA ASN A 129 -0.22 28.01 -9.16
C ASN A 129 0.08 26.65 -9.79
N SER A 130 0.40 25.67 -8.94
CA SER A 130 0.75 24.32 -9.38
C SER A 130 0.44 23.29 -8.29
N ALA A 131 0.47 22.01 -8.65
CA ALA A 131 0.54 20.94 -7.67
C ALA A 131 1.37 19.77 -8.19
N ASN A 132 2.06 19.11 -7.28
CA ASN A 132 2.75 17.85 -7.51
C ASN A 132 2.05 16.77 -6.71
N ALA A 133 1.84 15.60 -7.32
CA ALA A 133 1.16 14.49 -6.68
C ALA A 133 1.92 13.18 -6.91
N TRP A 134 1.80 12.26 -5.96
CA TRP A 134 2.37 10.91 -6.06
C TRP A 134 1.51 9.94 -5.27
N VAL A 135 1.67 8.64 -5.53
CA VAL A 135 0.93 7.56 -4.88
C VAL A 135 1.88 6.55 -4.27
N GLY A 136 1.38 5.75 -3.34
CA GLY A 136 2.16 4.68 -2.73
C GLY A 136 1.42 3.93 -1.63
N LEU A 137 2.00 2.81 -1.23
CA LEU A 137 1.53 2.00 -0.11
C LEU A 137 2.29 2.34 1.18
N THR A 138 1.58 2.34 2.30
CA THR A 138 2.14 2.43 3.65
C THR A 138 1.55 1.36 4.55
N GLY A 139 2.11 1.18 5.75
CA GLY A 139 1.65 0.17 6.71
C GLY A 139 2.32 -1.18 6.49
N VAL A 140 1.56 -2.27 6.60
CA VAL A 140 2.07 -3.62 6.37
C VAL A 140 1.93 -3.96 4.89
N THR A 141 3.02 -3.82 4.13
CA THR A 141 3.04 -4.03 2.67
C THR A 141 3.60 -5.40 2.27
N LEU A 142 3.80 -6.32 3.22
CA LEU A 142 4.32 -7.65 2.93
C LEU A 142 3.35 -8.41 2.02
N GLY A 143 3.85 -8.81 0.84
CA GLY A 143 3.07 -9.51 -0.17
C GLY A 143 2.17 -8.61 -1.01
N PHE A 144 2.27 -7.29 -0.84
CA PHE A 144 1.56 -6.31 -1.63
C PHE A 144 2.54 -5.61 -2.56
N ASP A 145 2.12 -5.39 -3.80
CA ASP A 145 2.77 -4.52 -4.76
C ASP A 145 1.77 -3.51 -5.32
N LEU A 146 2.27 -2.38 -5.79
CA LEU A 146 1.46 -1.33 -6.40
C LEU A 146 1.95 -1.09 -7.82
N THR A 147 1.18 -1.58 -8.78
CA THR A 147 1.52 -1.49 -10.20
C THR A 147 0.58 -0.53 -10.92
N SER A 148 0.92 -0.16 -12.16
CA SER A 148 0.09 0.69 -13.02
C SER A 148 -0.34 2.01 -12.37
N THR A 149 0.55 2.61 -11.57
CA THR A 149 0.26 3.84 -10.82
C THR A 149 0.03 5.03 -11.72
N TYR A 150 -0.91 5.89 -11.36
CA TYR A 150 -1.16 7.16 -12.05
C TYR A 150 -1.54 8.27 -11.08
N THR A 151 -1.31 9.52 -11.51
CA THR A 151 -1.77 10.74 -10.85
C THR A 151 -2.26 11.73 -11.89
N ASN A 152 -3.49 12.21 -11.75
CA ASN A 152 -4.08 13.23 -12.60
C ASN A 152 -4.35 14.48 -11.77
N VAL A 153 -3.93 15.64 -12.27
CA VAL A 153 -4.10 16.93 -11.60
C VAL A 153 -4.98 17.83 -12.46
N TYR A 154 -6.16 18.18 -11.96
CA TYR A 154 -7.11 19.07 -12.60
C TYR A 154 -7.10 20.43 -11.90
N ASN A 155 -6.23 21.32 -12.37
CA ASN A 155 -6.03 22.65 -11.78
C ASN A 155 -7.00 23.68 -12.35
N ARG A 156 -7.68 24.41 -11.46
CA ARG A 156 -8.43 25.65 -11.74
C ARG A 156 -7.88 26.75 -10.83
N THR A 157 -8.08 28.01 -11.21
CA THR A 157 -7.52 29.18 -10.49
C THR A 157 -7.74 29.15 -8.97
N SER A 158 -8.90 28.67 -8.50
CA SER A 158 -9.28 28.67 -7.09
C SER A 158 -9.57 27.29 -6.50
N SER A 159 -9.44 26.22 -7.30
CA SER A 159 -9.71 24.86 -6.86
C SER A 159 -8.90 23.86 -7.65
N ILE A 160 -8.50 22.77 -7.00
CA ILE A 160 -7.77 21.69 -7.63
C ILE A 160 -8.36 20.35 -7.18
N GLU A 161 -8.50 19.46 -8.15
CA GLU A 161 -8.85 18.07 -7.94
C GLU A 161 -7.66 17.21 -8.37
N ILE A 162 -7.22 16.31 -7.50
CA ILE A 162 -6.08 15.44 -7.74
C ILE A 162 -6.56 14.01 -7.54
N VAL A 163 -6.46 13.18 -8.58
CA VAL A 163 -6.85 11.77 -8.54
C VAL A 163 -5.59 10.94 -8.62
N GLY A 164 -5.34 10.11 -7.61
CA GLY A 164 -4.28 9.11 -7.66
C GLY A 164 -4.87 7.70 -7.64
N GLY A 165 -4.22 6.77 -8.34
CA GLY A 165 -4.67 5.39 -8.37
C GLY A 165 -3.59 4.43 -8.89
N GLY A 166 -3.95 3.15 -8.90
CA GLY A 166 -3.11 2.06 -9.37
C GLY A 166 -3.83 0.72 -9.22
N ILE A 167 -3.08 -0.37 -9.38
CA ILE A 167 -3.55 -1.73 -9.13
C ILE A 167 -2.76 -2.27 -7.94
N ILE A 168 -3.48 -2.75 -6.92
CA ILE A 168 -2.86 -3.47 -5.81
C ILE A 168 -2.81 -4.94 -6.19
N ASP A 169 -1.59 -5.46 -6.21
CA ASP A 169 -1.31 -6.86 -6.47
C ASP A 169 -0.95 -7.54 -5.16
N VAL A 170 -1.68 -8.61 -4.81
CA VAL A 170 -1.45 -9.38 -3.59
C VAL A 170 -0.96 -10.78 -3.94
N TYR A 171 0.28 -11.08 -3.58
CA TYR A 171 0.94 -12.35 -3.86
C TYR A 171 0.71 -13.32 -2.70
N LEU A 172 0.10 -14.46 -3.02
CA LEU A 172 -0.35 -15.46 -2.06
C LEU A 172 0.31 -16.81 -2.38
N VAL A 173 0.83 -17.49 -1.36
CA VAL A 173 1.24 -18.90 -1.47
C VAL A 173 0.11 -19.76 -0.94
N ILE A 174 -0.45 -20.61 -1.80
CA ILE A 174 -1.57 -21.51 -1.47
C ILE A 174 -1.23 -22.89 -2.03
N ASP A 175 -1.20 -23.90 -1.16
CA ASP A 175 -0.84 -25.29 -1.52
C ASP A 175 0.48 -25.41 -2.32
N GLY A 176 1.46 -24.56 -2.02
CA GLY A 176 2.76 -24.53 -2.71
C GLY A 176 2.75 -23.86 -4.08
N GLY A 177 1.60 -23.39 -4.57
CA GLY A 177 1.49 -22.55 -5.76
C GLY A 177 1.41 -21.06 -5.41
N ILE A 178 1.82 -20.20 -6.34
CA ILE A 178 1.70 -18.74 -6.19
C ILE A 178 0.46 -18.26 -6.95
N LYS A 179 -0.38 -17.51 -6.25
CA LYS A 179 -1.56 -16.83 -6.79
C LYS A 179 -1.42 -15.32 -6.62
N ILE A 180 -1.99 -14.57 -7.55
CA ILE A 180 -2.10 -13.12 -7.46
C ILE A 180 -3.56 -12.72 -7.44
N TYR A 181 -3.91 -11.80 -6.53
CA TYR A 181 -5.18 -11.09 -6.52
C TYR A 181 -4.91 -9.62 -6.85
N SER A 182 -5.53 -9.12 -7.91
CA SER A 182 -5.32 -7.75 -8.41
C SER A 182 -6.60 -6.94 -8.24
N ASN A 183 -6.52 -5.80 -7.56
CA ASN A 183 -7.68 -4.93 -7.34
C ASN A 183 -7.33 -3.47 -7.66
N PRO A 184 -8.04 -2.80 -8.59
CA PRO A 184 -7.84 -1.38 -8.82
C PRO A 184 -8.20 -0.56 -7.58
N ILE A 185 -7.36 0.41 -7.25
CA ILE A 185 -7.61 1.36 -6.17
C ILE A 185 -7.40 2.79 -6.65
N SER A 186 -8.21 3.70 -6.12
CA SER A 186 -8.04 5.13 -6.38
C SER A 186 -8.54 5.95 -5.20
N CYS A 187 -8.00 7.15 -5.06
CA CYS A 187 -8.53 8.12 -4.12
C CYS A 187 -8.32 9.54 -4.66
N THR A 188 -9.20 10.46 -4.25
CA THR A 188 -9.26 11.82 -4.78
C THR A 188 -9.01 12.83 -3.66
N ILE A 189 -8.12 13.79 -3.92
CA ILE A 189 -7.90 14.98 -3.11
C ILE A 189 -8.63 16.14 -3.77
N ASN A 190 -9.50 16.79 -3.01
CA ASN A 190 -10.13 18.04 -3.40
C ASN A 190 -9.63 19.18 -2.52
N TYR A 191 -9.19 20.27 -3.13
CA TYR A 191 -8.81 21.49 -2.43
C TYR A 191 -9.39 22.73 -3.11
N ALA A 192 -9.90 23.66 -2.33
CA ALA A 192 -10.41 24.94 -2.78
C ALA A 192 -9.90 26.04 -1.85
N LEU A 193 -9.65 27.21 -2.42
CA LEU A 193 -9.22 28.39 -1.67
C LEU A 193 -10.36 29.05 -0.88
N TYR A 194 -11.61 28.89 -1.35
CA TYR A 194 -12.83 29.51 -0.84
C TYR A 194 -13.95 28.48 -0.71
#